data_AF-A0A2M7G5A2-F1
#
_entry.id   AF-A0A2M7G5A2-F1
#
_cell.length_a   1.000
_cell.length_b   1.000
_cell.length_c   1.000
_cell.angle_alpha   90.00
_cell.angle_beta   90.00
_cell.angle_gamma   90.00
#
_symmetry.space_group_name_H-M   'P 1'
#
loop_
_entity.id
_entity.type
_entity.pdbx_description
1 polymer ?
#
loop_
_entity_poly.entity_id
_entity_poly.type
_entity_poly.pdbx_seq_one_letter_code
_entity_poly.pdbx_strand_id
1 'polypeptide(L)' 'MASKIYQLKEQIAQNIPPGEVPRTIYSRLMLKTGLIWAAIAPDTEVTEEQYVKAVKAAQDILGLVIQG' A
#
# COMPACT_ATOMS: atom_id res chain seq x y z
N MET A 1 11.24 2.65 14.38
CA MET A 1 10.48 1.43 14.01
C MET A 1 9.67 1.77 12.78
N ALA A 2 9.64 0.92 11.75
CA ALA A 2 8.88 1.22 10.54
C ALA A 2 7.37 1.01 10.77
N SER A 3 6.53 1.84 10.16
CA SER A 3 5.08 1.79 10.23
C SER A 3 4.54 0.63 9.42
N LYS A 4 3.37 0.11 9.82
CA LYS A 4 2.74 -1.01 9.12
C LYS A 4 2.41 -0.68 7.66
N ILE A 5 2.00 0.56 7.36
CA ILE A 5 1.71 0.97 5.98
C ILE A 5 2.99 1.10 5.16
N TYR A 6 4.12 1.54 5.74
CA TYR A 6 5.40 1.53 5.05
C TYR A 6 5.81 0.11 4.67
N GLN A 7 5.70 -0.85 5.61
CA GLN A 7 5.99 -2.26 5.33
C GLN A 7 5.07 -2.84 4.24
N LEU A 8 3.78 -2.51 4.29
CA LEU A 8 2.83 -2.89 3.25
C LEU A 8 3.20 -2.31 1.89
N LYS A 9 3.60 -1.04 1.82
CA LYS A 9 4.06 -0.40 0.58
C LYS A 9 5.23 -1.14 -0.04
N GLU A 10 6.20 -1.57 0.76
CA GLU A 10 7.36 -2.35 0.32
C GLU A 10 6.95 -3.74 -0.19
N GLN A 11 6.04 -4.43 0.51
CA GLN A 11 5.50 -5.72 0.06
C GLN A 11 4.76 -5.59 -1.27
N ILE A 12 3.95 -4.54 -1.43
CA ILE A 12 3.26 -4.24 -2.70
C ILE A 12 4.28 -4.06 -3.82
N ALA A 13 5.33 -3.25 -3.61
CA ALA A 13 6.36 -3.01 -4.62
C ALA A 13 7.01 -4.32 -5.13
N GLN A 14 7.23 -5.29 -4.23
CA GLN A 14 7.83 -6.58 -4.57
C GLN A 14 6.90 -7.52 -5.34
N ASN A 15 5.58 -7.34 -5.21
CA ASN A 15 4.59 -8.21 -5.86
C ASN A 15 4.00 -7.64 -7.16
N ILE A 16 4.37 -6.40 -7.55
CA ILE A 16 3.93 -5.81 -8.81
C ILE A 16 4.70 -6.48 -9.97
N PRO A 17 4.00 -7.04 -10.99
CA PRO A 17 4.66 -7.64 -12.14
C PRO A 17 5.52 -6.63 -12.90
N PRO A 18 6.74 -6.99 -13.34
CA PRO A 18 7.53 -6.14 -14.21
C PRO A 18 6.78 -5.87 -15.51
N GLY A 19 6.44 -4.60 -15.76
CA GLY A 19 5.61 -4.17 -16.88
C GLY A 19 4.26 -3.55 -16.46
N GLU A 20 3.78 -3.83 -15.25
CA GLU A 20 2.78 -2.96 -14.64
C GLU A 20 3.44 -1.66 -14.22
N VAL A 21 2.98 -0.53 -14.77
CA VAL A 21 3.56 0.78 -14.47
C VAL A 21 3.32 1.08 -12.99
N PRO A 22 4.36 1.12 -12.12
CA PRO A 22 4.18 1.23 -10.67
C PRO A 22 3.39 2.49 -10.26
N ARG A 23 3.50 3.56 -11.08
CA ARG A 23 2.72 4.79 -10.93
C ARG A 23 1.22 4.54 -11.00
N THR A 24 0.73 3.65 -11.86
CA THR A 24 -0.71 3.35 -12.00
C THR A 24 -1.24 2.65 -10.75
N ILE A 25 -0.50 1.67 -10.23
CA ILE A 25 -0.87 0.95 -9.01
C ILE A 25 -0.87 1.91 -7.81
N TYR A 26 0.20 2.68 -7.60
CA TYR A 26 0.24 3.65 -6.51
C TYR A 26 -0.79 4.77 -6.65
N SER A 27 -1.13 5.20 -7.87
CA SER A 27 -2.21 6.18 -8.09
C SER A 27 -3.57 5.60 -7.72
N ARG A 28 -3.86 4.35 -8.11
CA ARG A 28 -5.10 3.66 -7.73
C ARG A 28 -5.19 3.44 -6.23
N LEU A 29 -4.08 3.05 -5.61
CA LEU A 29 -3.99 2.91 -4.17
C LEU A 29 -4.23 4.26 -3.48
N MET A 30 -3.65 5.36 -3.96
CA MET A 30 -3.90 6.70 -3.44
C MET A 30 -5.38 7.09 -3.57
N LEU A 31 -6.01 6.80 -4.71
CA LEU A 31 -7.44 7.07 -4.92
C LEU A 31 -8.33 6.25 -3.97
N LYS A 32 -8.00 4.98 -3.71
CA LYS A 32 -8.79 4.12 -2.81
C LYS A 32 -8.57 4.46 -1.33
N THR A 33 -7.36 4.80 -0.92
CA THR A 33 -7.03 5.01 0.50
C THR A 33 -7.09 6.47 0.92
N GLY A 34 -6.84 7.40 0.00
CA GLY A 34 -6.56 8.81 0.29
C GLY A 34 -5.12 9.07 0.74
N LEU A 35 -4.25 8.04 0.76
CA LEU A 35 -2.87 8.14 1.22
C LEU A 35 -1.93 8.41 0.05
N ILE A 36 -1.01 9.35 0.21
CA ILE A 36 0.04 9.61 -0.78
C ILE A 36 1.14 8.54 -0.61
N TRP A 37 0.98 7.39 -1.27
CA TRP A 37 1.89 6.24 -1.16
C TRP A 37 3.37 6.58 -1.44
N ALA A 38 3.63 7.54 -2.33
CA ALA A 38 4.98 8.03 -2.59
C ALA A 38 5.62 8.72 -1.37
N ALA A 39 4.82 9.34 -0.50
CA ALA A 39 5.27 10.11 0.66
C ALA A 39 5.25 9.33 1.99
N ILE A 40 4.83 8.05 1.96
CA ILE A 40 4.82 7.22 3.17
C ILE A 40 6.26 6.91 3.57
N ALA A 41 6.65 7.42 4.73
CA ALA A 41 7.95 7.23 5.35
C ALA A 41 7.89 6.12 6.42
N PRO A 42 9.05 5.55 6.79
CA PRO A 42 9.09 4.49 7.80
C PRO A 42 8.48 4.90 9.13
N ASP A 43 8.63 6.14 9.56
CA ASP A 43 8.16 6.65 10.86
C ASP A 43 6.76 7.26 10.83
N THR A 44 6.02 7.15 9.72
CA THR A 44 4.66 7.69 9.61
C THR A 44 3.73 7.04 10.63
N GLU A 45 3.14 7.83 11.53
CA GLU A 45 2.08 7.37 12.40
C GLU A 45 0.83 7.06 11.59
N VAL A 46 0.27 5.88 11.83
CA VAL A 46 -0.92 5.40 11.11
C VAL A 46 -1.87 4.76 12.10
N THR A 47 -3.15 5.02 11.93
CA THR A 47 -4.18 4.34 12.71
C THR A 47 -4.40 2.93 12.19
N GLU A 48 -4.96 2.06 13.03
CA GLU A 48 -5.35 0.72 12.61
C GLU A 48 -6.36 0.74 11.46
N GLU A 49 -7.31 1.68 11.48
CA GLU A 49 -8.27 1.88 10.39
C GLU A 49 -7.59 2.22 9.05
N GLN A 50 -6.60 3.13 9.06
CA GLN A 50 -5.84 3.49 7.86
C GLN A 50 -5.09 2.27 7.31
N TYR A 51 -4.51 1.45 8.19
CA TYR A 51 -3.83 0.23 7.80
C TYR A 51 -4.80 -0.78 7.18
N VAL A 52 -5.93 -1.08 7.83
CA VAL A 52 -6.94 -2.01 7.32
C VAL A 52 -7.48 -1.56 5.95
N LYS A 53 -7.75 -0.27 5.79
CA LYS A 53 -8.19 0.32 4.52
C LYS A 53 -7.14 0.14 3.43
N ALA A 54 -5.86 0.36 3.76
CA ALA A 54 -4.76 0.18 2.82
C ALA A 54 -4.56 -1.27 2.39
N VAL A 55 -4.66 -2.22 3.34
CA VAL A 55 -4.62 -3.66 3.05
C VAL A 55 -5.74 -4.03 2.09
N LYS A 56 -6.99 -3.68 2.40
CA LYS A 56 -8.15 -3.99 1.55
C LYS A 56 -8.00 -3.41 0.14
N ALA A 57 -7.53 -2.17 0.03
CA ALA A 57 -7.28 -1.54 -1.27
C ALA A 57 -6.20 -2.27 -2.09
N ALA A 58 -5.14 -2.75 -1.44
CA ALA A 58 -4.09 -3.54 -2.09
C ALA A 58 -4.61 -4.90 -2.56
N GLN A 59 -5.39 -5.60 -1.73
CA GLN A 59 -6.03 -6.86 -2.10
C GLN A 59 -6.98 -6.70 -3.28
N ASP A 60 -7.82 -5.65 -3.29
CA ASP A 60 -8.74 -5.35 -4.41
C ASP A 60 -8.01 -5.09 -5.73
N ILE A 61 -6.88 -4.37 -5.70
CA ILE A 61 -6.18 -3.93 -6.91
C ILE A 61 -5.29 -5.05 -7.45
N LEU A 62 -4.59 -5.75 -6.56
CA LEU A 62 -3.51 -6.67 -6.91
C LEU A 62 -3.90 -8.14 -6.73
N GLY A 63 -5.08 -8.43 -6.19
CA GLY A 63 -5.48 -9.80 -5.85
C GLY A 63 -4.62 -10.42 -4.75
N LEU A 64 -3.89 -9.61 -3.97
CA LEU A 64 -3.02 -10.10 -2.91
C LEU A 64 -3.84 -10.75 -1.79
N VAL A 65 -3.29 -11.78 -1.17
CA VAL A 65 -3.77 -12.31 0.11
C VAL A 65 -2.77 -11.91 1.17
N ILE A 66 -3.07 -10.81 1.87
CA ILE A 66 -2.23 -10.32 2.98
C ILE A 66 -2.79 -10.92 4.26
N GLN A 67 -2.05 -11.85 4.86
CA GLN A 67 -2.36 -12.37 6.20
C GLN A 67 -2.05 -11.26 7.21
N GLY A 68 -3.10 -10.75 7.85
CA GLY A 68 -3.04 -9.65 8.81
C GLY A 68 -2.44 -10.04 10.14
#